data_AF-A0A845MBL1-F1
#
_entry.id   AF-A0A845MBL1-F1
#
_cell.length_a   1.000
_cell.length_b   1.000
_cell.length_c   1.000
_cell.angle_alpha   90.00
_cell.angle_beta   90.00
_cell.angle_gamma   90.00
#
_symmetry.space_group_name_H-M   'P 1'
#
loop_
_entity.id
_entity.type
_entity.pdbx_description
1 polymer ?
#
loop_
_entity_poly.entity_id
_entity_poly.type
_entity_poly.pdbx_seq_one_letter_code
_entity_poly.pdbx_strand_id
1 'polypeptide(L)'
;MSELDFFAVCPPGLEPQLAAETGALGFKRGKPESGGITLKGDWSEVWRANLDLRGATRILVRLGSFPAVHLAQLDKRARKFPWRDTLEPHVPVRVEVSTNRKSKIYHAGAAAERIERAISEVMDAPITPEAEVAIKVRIDRDIVTISVDSSGESLHKRGHKVATGKAPIRETLAALMLRACGFDGREPVVDPMCGSGTFLLEAAEIAADLQPGRDRRFAFQSLATFDPDQFATLVRAGSGPIPDVAFHGYDRDRGAIENARANARAASVEDLCHFACQPVSELTAPEGPTGLVILNPPYGTRIGNKGQLYALYGTLGRVLASGFHGWRLGLVTSDAALAHATGFNLTSGPVIDNGGIKVKLYQTTIG
;
A
#
# COMPACT_ATOMS: atom_id res chain seq x y z
N MET A 1 1.86 0.48 -29.32
CA MET A 1 2.42 -0.48 -28.34
C MET A 1 1.38 -1.54 -28.04
N SER A 2 1.78 -2.79 -27.78
CA SER A 2 0.86 -3.90 -27.47
C SER A 2 0.21 -3.71 -26.10
N GLU A 3 -1.09 -4.02 -25.98
CA GLU A 3 -1.81 -4.01 -24.70
C GLU A 3 -1.27 -5.12 -23.77
N LEU A 4 -0.92 -4.76 -22.55
CA LEU A 4 -0.42 -5.62 -21.48
C LEU A 4 -1.49 -5.74 -20.38
N ASP A 5 -1.55 -6.91 -19.75
CA ASP A 5 -2.21 -7.08 -18.45
C ASP A 5 -1.17 -6.90 -17.34
N PHE A 6 -1.47 -6.04 -16.37
CA PHE A 6 -0.65 -5.89 -15.15
C PHE A 6 -1.52 -5.91 -13.90
N PHE A 7 -0.98 -6.44 -12.82
CA PHE A 7 -1.73 -6.72 -11.59
C PHE A 7 -1.27 -5.81 -10.46
N ALA A 8 -2.16 -4.93 -10.02
CA ALA A 8 -1.97 -4.09 -8.85
C ALA A 8 -2.34 -4.90 -7.59
N VAL A 9 -1.33 -5.35 -6.86
CA VAL A 9 -1.48 -6.21 -5.67
C VAL A 9 -1.96 -5.37 -4.49
N CYS A 10 -2.99 -5.78 -3.75
CA CYS A 10 -3.39 -5.15 -2.48
C CYS A 10 -3.62 -6.19 -1.37
N PRO A 11 -3.71 -5.76 -0.10
CA PRO A 11 -4.16 -6.66 0.96
C PRO A 11 -5.55 -7.24 0.63
N PRO A 12 -5.77 -8.54 0.85
CA PRO A 12 -7.08 -9.16 0.64
C PRO A 12 -8.17 -8.47 1.45
N GLY A 13 -9.34 -8.28 0.84
CA GLY A 13 -10.47 -7.54 1.39
C GLY A 13 -10.51 -6.06 1.00
N LEU A 14 -9.39 -5.49 0.52
CA LEU A 14 -9.31 -4.07 0.11
C LEU A 14 -9.36 -3.87 -1.41
N GLU A 15 -9.69 -4.94 -2.17
CA GLU A 15 -9.89 -4.87 -3.61
C GLU A 15 -10.94 -3.82 -4.02
N PRO A 16 -12.08 -3.64 -3.30
CA PRO A 16 -13.05 -2.59 -3.64
C PRO A 16 -12.48 -1.18 -3.58
N GLN A 17 -11.63 -0.89 -2.59
CA GLN A 17 -10.99 0.41 -2.41
C GLN A 17 -9.93 0.65 -3.49
N LEU A 18 -9.10 -0.35 -3.81
CA LEU A 18 -8.15 -0.25 -4.92
C LEU A 18 -8.88 -0.14 -6.28
N ALA A 19 -10.01 -0.82 -6.45
CA ALA A 19 -10.83 -0.69 -7.66
C ALA A 19 -11.40 0.72 -7.82
N ALA A 20 -11.83 1.35 -6.72
CA ALA A 20 -12.29 2.74 -6.71
C ALA A 20 -11.14 3.72 -7.02
N GLU A 21 -9.95 3.51 -6.44
CA GLU A 21 -8.74 4.29 -6.75
C GLU A 21 -8.38 4.22 -8.24
N THR A 22 -8.21 3.01 -8.77
CA THR A 22 -7.86 2.79 -10.18
C THR A 22 -8.89 3.35 -11.13
N GLY A 23 -10.19 3.28 -10.78
CA GLY A 23 -11.26 3.90 -11.55
C GLY A 23 -11.21 5.43 -11.54
N ALA A 24 -10.95 6.06 -10.39
CA ALA A 24 -10.82 7.51 -10.27
C ALA A 24 -9.61 8.06 -11.05
N LEU A 25 -8.53 7.27 -11.14
CA LEU A 25 -7.32 7.60 -11.90
C LEU A 25 -7.38 7.17 -13.38
N GLY A 26 -8.56 6.75 -13.87
CA GLY A 26 -8.80 6.45 -15.29
C GLY A 26 -8.14 5.18 -15.82
N PHE A 27 -7.61 4.29 -14.97
CA PHE A 27 -7.03 3.04 -15.44
C PHE A 27 -8.10 2.11 -16.03
N LYS A 28 -7.79 1.49 -17.17
CA LYS A 28 -8.62 0.43 -17.73
C LYS A 28 -8.49 -0.81 -16.85
N ARG A 29 -9.61 -1.28 -16.31
CA ARG A 29 -9.65 -2.46 -15.43
C ARG A 29 -9.94 -3.73 -16.24
N GLY A 30 -9.17 -4.76 -15.96
CA GLY A 30 -9.45 -6.14 -16.33
C GLY A 30 -10.37 -6.81 -15.30
N LYS A 31 -10.29 -8.14 -15.23
CA LYS A 31 -11.10 -8.92 -14.29
C LYS A 31 -10.62 -8.71 -12.84
N PRO A 32 -11.52 -8.52 -11.86
CA PRO A 32 -11.16 -8.60 -10.46
C PRO A 32 -10.61 -9.97 -10.12
N GLU A 33 -9.55 -10.01 -9.31
CA GLU A 33 -8.92 -11.24 -8.83
C GLU A 33 -8.66 -11.11 -7.34
N SER A 34 -8.52 -12.22 -6.62
CA SER A 34 -8.24 -12.17 -5.18
C SER A 34 -6.86 -11.55 -4.93
N GLY A 35 -6.77 -10.59 -4.01
CA GLY A 35 -5.52 -9.94 -3.63
C GLY A 35 -5.07 -8.80 -4.55
N GLY A 36 -5.94 -8.28 -5.43
CA GLY A 36 -5.59 -7.14 -6.27
C GLY A 36 -6.53 -6.90 -7.46
N ILE A 37 -6.14 -5.98 -8.32
CA ILE A 37 -6.89 -5.59 -9.52
C ILE A 37 -6.01 -5.78 -10.74
N THR A 38 -6.50 -6.53 -11.73
CA THR A 38 -5.88 -6.57 -13.06
C THR A 38 -6.23 -5.29 -13.80
N LEU A 39 -5.24 -4.63 -14.36
CA LEU A 39 -5.30 -3.41 -15.16
C LEU A 39 -4.75 -3.70 -16.55
N LYS A 40 -5.11 -2.85 -17.50
CA LYS A 40 -4.75 -2.96 -18.91
C LYS A 40 -4.15 -1.69 -19.45
N GLY A 41 -3.09 -1.81 -20.24
CA GLY A 41 -2.42 -0.66 -20.84
C GLY A 41 -1.09 -1.05 -21.46
N ASP A 42 -0.32 -0.08 -21.93
CA ASP A 42 1.06 -0.31 -22.34
C ASP A 42 2.04 -0.07 -21.17
N TRP A 43 3.34 -0.03 -21.47
CA TRP A 43 4.35 0.23 -20.44
C TRP A 43 4.23 1.62 -19.80
N SER A 44 3.72 2.63 -20.51
CA SER A 44 3.49 3.96 -19.92
C SER A 44 2.44 3.89 -18.81
N GLU A 45 1.40 3.08 -18.98
CA GLU A 45 0.39 2.81 -17.94
C GLU A 45 0.96 2.01 -16.76
N VAL A 46 1.91 1.11 -17.01
CA VAL A 46 2.63 0.38 -15.94
C VAL A 46 3.46 1.35 -15.09
N TRP A 47 4.22 2.26 -15.72
CA TRP A 47 5.02 3.24 -14.98
C TRP A 47 4.12 4.22 -14.23
N ARG A 48 3.04 4.69 -14.88
CA ARG A 48 2.03 5.54 -14.25
C ARG A 48 1.39 4.87 -13.03
N ALA A 49 1.08 3.57 -13.11
CA ALA A 49 0.53 2.83 -11.97
C ALA A 49 1.50 2.77 -10.77
N ASN A 50 2.80 2.67 -11.02
CA ASN A 50 3.82 2.72 -9.96
C ASN A 50 3.96 4.13 -9.35
N LEU A 51 3.78 5.18 -10.15
CA LEU A 51 3.83 6.57 -9.70
C LEU A 51 2.58 7.01 -8.92
N ASP A 52 1.39 6.64 -9.40
CA ASP A 52 0.11 7.22 -8.97
C ASP A 52 -0.65 6.39 -7.93
N LEU A 53 -0.54 5.05 -7.94
CA LEU A 53 -1.36 4.23 -7.04
C LEU A 53 -0.85 4.27 -5.60
N ARG A 54 -1.71 4.71 -4.67
CA ARG A 54 -1.41 4.73 -3.24
C ARG A 54 -1.74 3.41 -2.59
N GLY A 55 -2.80 2.72 -3.00
CA GLY A 55 -3.29 1.50 -2.36
C GLY A 55 -2.60 0.21 -2.81
N ALA A 56 -1.96 0.21 -3.97
CA ALA A 56 -1.23 -0.94 -4.47
C ALA A 56 0.05 -1.16 -3.64
N THR A 57 0.36 -2.40 -3.32
CA THR A 57 1.60 -2.81 -2.64
C THR A 57 2.73 -3.07 -3.62
N ARG A 58 2.42 -3.53 -4.84
CA ARG A 58 3.30 -3.84 -5.98
C ARG A 58 2.50 -3.87 -7.29
N ILE A 59 3.19 -3.65 -8.41
CA ILE A 59 2.67 -3.81 -9.77
C ILE A 59 3.39 -4.95 -10.49
N LEU A 60 2.66 -6.00 -10.83
CA LEU A 60 3.19 -7.18 -11.52
C LEU A 60 2.73 -7.22 -12.98
N VAL A 61 3.64 -7.06 -13.93
CA VAL A 61 3.31 -7.11 -15.37
C VAL A 61 3.28 -8.57 -15.81
N ARG A 62 2.17 -9.04 -16.40
CA ARG A 62 2.01 -10.43 -16.86
C ARG A 62 2.62 -10.57 -18.25
N LEU A 63 3.81 -11.18 -18.29
CA LEU A 63 4.58 -11.35 -19.53
C LEU A 63 4.07 -12.53 -20.37
N GLY A 64 3.49 -13.54 -19.73
CA GLY A 64 2.87 -14.65 -20.44
C GLY A 64 2.51 -15.83 -19.54
N SER A 65 1.82 -16.80 -20.13
CA SER A 65 1.43 -18.02 -19.43
C SER A 65 1.46 -19.25 -20.33
N PHE A 66 1.79 -20.41 -19.76
CA PHE A 66 1.78 -21.69 -20.46
C PHE A 66 1.56 -22.87 -19.49
N PRO A 67 1.01 -24.00 -19.97
CA PRO A 67 0.90 -25.20 -19.15
C PRO A 67 2.26 -25.89 -18.96
N ALA A 68 2.51 -26.37 -17.74
CA ALA A 68 3.64 -27.25 -17.44
C ALA A 68 3.30 -28.24 -16.31
N VAL A 69 3.40 -29.54 -16.61
CA VAL A 69 3.04 -30.61 -15.66
C VAL A 69 4.25 -31.33 -15.06
N HIS A 70 5.47 -31.04 -15.53
CA HIS A 70 6.73 -31.54 -14.98
C HIS A 70 7.90 -30.57 -15.25
N LEU A 71 8.96 -30.65 -14.43
CA LEU A 71 10.09 -29.69 -14.45
C LEU A 71 10.82 -29.60 -15.81
N ALA A 72 10.95 -30.72 -16.55
CA ALA A 72 11.57 -30.70 -17.87
C ALA A 72 10.76 -29.88 -18.91
N GLN A 73 9.42 -29.86 -18.79
CA GLN A 73 8.57 -29.03 -19.64
C GLN A 73 8.71 -27.56 -19.26
N LEU A 74 8.75 -27.26 -17.95
CA LEU A 74 8.99 -25.90 -17.45
C LEU A 74 10.32 -25.36 -17.97
N ASP A 75 11.41 -26.11 -17.85
CA ASP A 75 12.74 -25.74 -18.33
C ASP A 75 12.73 -25.42 -19.84
N LYS A 76 12.21 -26.36 -20.66
CA LYS A 76 12.12 -26.18 -22.12
C LYS A 76 11.28 -24.96 -22.52
N ARG A 77 10.20 -24.68 -21.80
CA ARG A 77 9.33 -23.52 -22.08
C ARG A 77 9.97 -22.21 -21.61
N ALA A 78 10.60 -22.20 -20.44
CA ALA A 78 11.32 -21.05 -19.91
C ALA A 78 12.46 -20.63 -20.85
N ARG A 79 13.22 -21.57 -21.42
CA ARG A 79 14.29 -21.26 -22.40
C ARG A 79 13.78 -20.64 -23.71
N LYS A 80 12.54 -20.93 -24.09
CA LYS A 80 11.89 -20.39 -25.30
C LYS A 80 11.08 -19.12 -25.02
N PHE A 81 10.95 -18.73 -23.75
CA PHE A 81 10.19 -17.56 -23.37
C PHE A 81 10.93 -16.30 -23.86
N PRO A 82 10.23 -15.29 -24.39
CA PRO A 82 10.86 -14.12 -25.01
C PRO A 82 11.34 -13.12 -23.94
N TRP A 83 12.31 -13.53 -23.13
CA TRP A 83 12.85 -12.71 -22.03
C TRP A 83 13.39 -11.35 -22.51
N ARG A 84 13.96 -11.31 -23.73
CA ARG A 84 14.54 -10.11 -24.35
C ARG A 84 13.52 -9.02 -24.66
N ASP A 85 12.23 -9.35 -24.71
CA ASP A 85 11.16 -8.36 -24.91
C ASP A 85 10.95 -7.49 -23.66
N THR A 86 11.57 -7.81 -22.53
CA THR A 86 11.37 -7.10 -21.26
C THR A 86 12.63 -6.96 -20.42
N LEU A 87 13.48 -7.98 -20.38
CA LEU A 87 14.71 -7.96 -19.59
C LEU A 87 15.88 -7.44 -20.42
N GLU A 88 16.69 -6.60 -19.78
CA GLU A 88 17.96 -6.16 -20.33
C GLU A 88 19.03 -7.25 -20.07
N PRO A 89 19.87 -7.61 -21.07
CA PRO A 89 20.99 -8.52 -20.85
C PRO A 89 21.92 -8.04 -19.73
N HIS A 90 22.54 -8.99 -19.02
CA HIS A 90 23.49 -8.72 -17.93
C HIS A 90 22.93 -8.02 -16.68
N VAL A 91 21.66 -7.57 -16.69
CA VAL A 91 21.01 -7.03 -15.47
C VAL A 91 20.72 -8.18 -14.50
N PRO A 92 21.11 -8.07 -13.21
CA PRO A 92 20.82 -9.11 -12.23
C PRO A 92 19.33 -9.34 -12.01
N VAL A 93 18.94 -10.60 -11.86
CA VAL A 93 17.54 -11.03 -11.67
C VAL A 93 17.43 -12.00 -10.49
N ARG A 94 16.31 -11.92 -9.75
CA ARG A 94 15.88 -13.00 -8.86
C ARG A 94 14.57 -13.62 -9.32
N VAL A 95 14.37 -14.90 -9.02
CA VAL A 95 13.13 -15.61 -9.34
C VAL A 95 12.42 -16.01 -8.05
N GLU A 96 11.13 -15.68 -7.97
CA GLU A 96 10.28 -16.05 -6.85
C GLU A 96 9.09 -16.87 -7.35
N VAL A 97 9.01 -18.13 -6.92
CA VAL A 97 7.96 -19.05 -7.33
C VAL A 97 6.94 -19.25 -6.22
N SER A 98 5.67 -19.06 -6.55
CA SER A 98 4.53 -19.50 -5.75
C SER A 98 3.82 -20.64 -6.46
N THR A 99 3.66 -21.77 -5.79
CA THR A 99 2.94 -22.95 -6.29
C THR A 99 2.11 -23.58 -5.19
N ASN A 100 1.16 -24.43 -5.57
CA ASN A 100 0.26 -25.10 -4.64
C ASN A 100 0.04 -26.57 -5.04
N ARG A 101 -0.57 -27.34 -4.13
CA ARG A 101 -0.80 -28.80 -4.32
C ARG A 101 -1.79 -29.15 -5.44
N LYS A 102 -2.46 -28.17 -6.05
CA LYS A 102 -3.31 -28.38 -7.23
C LYS A 102 -2.50 -28.45 -8.53
N SER A 103 -1.18 -28.21 -8.46
CA SER A 103 -0.24 -28.34 -9.57
C SER A 103 0.70 -29.51 -9.32
N LYS A 104 1.11 -30.22 -10.38
CA LYS A 104 2.11 -31.30 -10.30
C LYS A 104 3.49 -30.77 -9.93
N ILE A 105 3.82 -29.56 -10.37
CA ILE A 105 5.05 -28.85 -9.95
C ILE A 105 4.74 -28.09 -8.65
N TYR A 106 4.77 -28.77 -7.50
CA TYR A 106 4.47 -28.16 -6.19
C TYR A 106 5.72 -27.78 -5.37
N HIS A 107 6.92 -28.07 -5.88
CA HIS A 107 8.19 -27.67 -5.25
C HIS A 107 8.67 -26.32 -5.82
N ALA A 108 8.41 -25.23 -5.09
CA ALA A 108 8.76 -23.87 -5.53
C ALA A 108 10.25 -23.68 -5.85
N GLY A 109 11.15 -24.15 -4.98
CA GLY A 109 12.60 -24.01 -5.20
C GLY A 109 13.10 -24.74 -6.44
N ALA A 110 12.60 -25.96 -6.69
CA ALA A 110 12.96 -26.71 -7.90
C ALA A 110 12.45 -26.03 -9.17
N ALA A 111 11.28 -25.38 -9.13
CA ALA A 111 10.78 -24.59 -10.25
C ALA A 111 11.60 -23.30 -10.45
N ALA A 112 11.99 -22.63 -9.36
CA ALA A 112 12.82 -21.42 -9.40
C ALA A 112 14.14 -21.71 -10.10
N GLU A 113 14.85 -22.76 -9.68
CA GLU A 113 16.15 -23.17 -10.26
C GLU A 113 16.08 -23.39 -11.78
N ARG A 114 14.98 -23.95 -12.30
CA ARG A 114 14.80 -24.16 -13.76
C ARG A 114 14.64 -22.85 -14.52
N ILE A 115 13.93 -21.89 -13.93
CA ILE A 115 13.66 -20.59 -14.54
C ILE A 115 14.89 -19.70 -14.43
N GLU A 116 15.58 -19.70 -13.29
CA GLU A 116 16.86 -19.00 -13.08
C GLU A 116 17.90 -19.45 -14.10
N ARG A 117 18.08 -20.76 -14.27
CA ARG A 117 19.00 -21.30 -15.27
C ARG A 117 18.61 -20.92 -16.69
N ALA A 118 17.32 -20.92 -17.02
CA ALA A 118 16.85 -20.49 -18.33
C ALA A 118 17.13 -19.00 -18.59
N ILE A 119 16.86 -18.13 -17.59
CA ILE A 119 17.13 -16.69 -17.69
C ILE A 119 18.64 -16.45 -17.81
N SER A 120 19.45 -17.06 -16.95
CA SER A 120 20.91 -16.89 -16.94
C SER A 120 21.52 -17.27 -18.31
N GLU A 121 21.14 -18.41 -18.89
CA GLU A 121 21.67 -18.83 -20.18
C GLU A 121 21.15 -17.98 -21.37
N VAL A 122 19.89 -17.53 -21.33
CA VAL A 122 19.28 -16.78 -22.45
C VAL A 122 19.67 -15.30 -22.42
N MET A 123 19.81 -14.72 -21.23
CA MET A 123 20.02 -13.28 -21.01
C MET A 123 21.44 -12.92 -20.58
N ASP A 124 22.29 -13.91 -20.29
CA ASP A 124 23.58 -13.70 -19.61
C ASP A 124 23.46 -12.85 -18.33
N ALA A 125 22.35 -13.08 -17.60
CA ALA A 125 21.96 -12.33 -16.42
C ALA A 125 22.47 -13.02 -15.14
N PRO A 126 23.12 -12.29 -14.21
CA PRO A 126 23.45 -12.80 -12.90
C PRO A 126 22.18 -13.15 -12.10
N ILE A 127 22.17 -14.30 -11.43
CA ILE A 127 21.09 -14.68 -10.52
C ILE A 127 21.53 -14.41 -9.09
N THR A 128 20.83 -13.49 -8.41
CA THR A 128 21.15 -13.09 -7.03
C THR A 128 19.89 -12.68 -6.28
N PRO A 129 19.70 -13.09 -5.01
CA PRO A 129 18.54 -12.70 -4.21
C PRO A 129 18.48 -11.18 -3.94
N GLU A 130 19.60 -10.47 -4.07
CA GLU A 130 19.71 -9.02 -3.94
C GLU A 130 19.26 -8.25 -5.20
N ALA A 131 19.01 -8.93 -6.33
CA ALA A 131 18.61 -8.29 -7.58
C ALA A 131 17.37 -7.41 -7.42
N GLU A 132 17.37 -6.20 -7.98
CA GLU A 132 16.19 -5.33 -7.97
C GLU A 132 15.04 -5.90 -8.82
N VAL A 133 15.39 -6.44 -10.00
CA VAL A 133 14.44 -7.06 -10.92
C VAL A 133 14.04 -8.44 -10.41
N ALA A 134 12.75 -8.61 -10.14
CA ALA A 134 12.19 -9.88 -9.68
C ALA A 134 11.21 -10.46 -10.69
N ILE A 135 11.48 -11.70 -11.11
CA ILE A 135 10.52 -12.51 -11.87
C ILE A 135 9.64 -13.28 -10.90
N LYS A 136 8.35 -12.95 -10.88
CA LYS A 136 7.33 -13.64 -10.08
C LYS A 136 6.68 -14.72 -10.93
N VAL A 137 6.70 -15.95 -10.45
CA VAL A 137 6.13 -17.09 -11.16
C VAL A 137 5.04 -17.72 -10.31
N ARG A 138 3.83 -17.76 -10.84
CA ARG A 138 2.69 -18.43 -10.19
C ARG A 138 2.39 -19.72 -10.95
N ILE A 139 2.36 -20.85 -10.23
CA ILE A 139 1.95 -22.15 -10.79
C ILE A 139 0.68 -22.61 -10.09
N ASP A 140 -0.45 -22.55 -10.80
CA ASP A 140 -1.77 -22.94 -10.27
C ASP A 140 -2.52 -23.80 -11.30
N ARG A 141 -2.98 -24.98 -10.88
CA ARG A 141 -3.65 -25.94 -11.76
C ARG A 141 -2.86 -26.20 -13.05
N ASP A 142 -1.55 -26.45 -12.87
CA ASP A 142 -0.57 -26.71 -13.94
C ASP A 142 -0.36 -25.57 -14.96
N ILE A 143 -0.93 -24.39 -14.72
CA ILE A 143 -0.67 -23.18 -15.51
C ILE A 143 0.42 -22.36 -14.82
N VAL A 144 1.50 -22.12 -15.56
CA VAL A 144 2.60 -21.24 -15.18
C VAL A 144 2.29 -19.85 -15.72
N THR A 145 2.22 -18.85 -14.84
CA THR A 145 2.15 -17.43 -15.21
C THR A 145 3.46 -16.78 -14.81
N ILE A 146 4.13 -16.13 -15.77
CA ILE A 146 5.38 -15.39 -15.56
C ILE A 146 5.06 -13.90 -15.55
N SER A 147 5.49 -13.24 -14.48
CA SER A 147 5.37 -11.80 -14.31
C SER A 147 6.70 -11.17 -13.94
N VAL A 148 6.90 -9.91 -14.29
CA VAL A 148 7.97 -9.08 -13.73
C VAL A 148 7.39 -8.12 -12.69
N ASP A 149 8.06 -7.98 -11.55
CA ASP A 149 7.77 -6.95 -10.56
C ASP A 149 8.36 -5.62 -11.02
N SER A 150 7.48 -4.73 -11.48
CA SER A 150 7.88 -3.40 -11.96
C SER A 150 8.17 -2.41 -10.82
N SER A 151 7.78 -2.72 -9.58
CA SER A 151 7.88 -1.79 -8.44
C SER A 151 9.23 -1.85 -7.71
N GLY A 152 9.85 -3.03 -7.61
CA GLY A 152 11.10 -3.21 -6.86
C GLY A 152 10.89 -3.29 -5.35
N GLU A 153 11.09 -2.22 -4.60
CA GLU A 153 10.63 -2.17 -3.21
C GLU A 153 9.09 -2.08 -3.14
N SER A 154 8.48 -2.54 -2.04
CA SER A 154 7.02 -2.41 -1.92
C SER A 154 6.59 -0.93 -1.91
N LEU A 155 5.49 -0.63 -2.58
CA LEU A 155 5.00 0.73 -2.82
C LEU A 155 4.70 1.54 -1.55
N HIS A 156 4.44 0.88 -0.41
CA HIS A 156 4.28 1.58 0.87
C HIS A 156 5.51 2.40 1.29
N LYS A 157 6.71 2.01 0.86
CA LYS A 157 7.91 2.82 1.07
C LYS A 157 7.93 4.00 0.09
N ARG A 158 7.33 5.13 0.44
CA ARG A 158 7.20 6.29 -0.49
C ARG A 158 8.51 6.95 -0.90
N GLY A 159 9.59 6.75 -0.12
CA GLY A 159 10.94 7.26 -0.41
C GLY A 159 11.37 8.41 0.50
N HIS A 160 10.44 9.17 1.06
CA HIS A 160 10.73 10.33 1.92
C HIS A 160 10.54 10.08 3.43
N LYS A 161 10.14 8.89 3.88
CA LYS A 161 9.91 8.65 5.32
C LYS A 161 11.23 8.45 6.06
N VAL A 162 11.58 9.40 6.90
CA VAL A 162 12.87 9.43 7.64
C VAL A 162 12.78 8.83 9.04
N ALA A 163 11.60 8.80 9.66
CA ALA A 163 11.41 8.34 11.02
C ALA A 163 10.26 7.31 11.14
N THR A 164 10.54 6.19 11.78
CA THR A 164 9.56 5.13 12.03
C THR A 164 9.20 5.04 13.51
N GLY A 165 7.91 5.03 13.83
CA GLY A 165 7.42 4.76 15.18
C GLY A 165 7.46 3.27 15.56
N LYS A 166 6.95 2.95 16.75
CA LYS A 166 6.77 1.56 17.19
C LYS A 166 5.58 0.94 16.44
N ALA A 167 5.87 0.09 15.46
CA ALA A 167 4.89 -0.64 14.63
C ALA A 167 3.88 0.26 13.87
N PRO A 168 4.34 1.10 12.93
CA PRO A 168 3.48 1.97 12.15
C PRO A 168 2.57 1.15 11.23
N ILE A 169 1.36 1.66 10.98
CA ILE A 169 0.56 1.18 9.85
C ILE A 169 1.29 1.48 8.55
N ARG A 170 1.22 0.57 7.58
CA ARG A 170 1.79 0.79 6.24
C ARG A 170 1.00 1.88 5.51
N GLU A 171 1.71 2.68 4.74
CA GLU A 171 1.24 3.81 3.94
C GLU A 171 0.13 3.39 2.96
N THR A 172 0.32 2.28 2.24
CA THR A 172 -0.69 1.73 1.32
C THR A 172 -1.97 1.34 2.05
N LEU A 173 -1.85 0.84 3.28
CA LEU A 173 -3.00 0.45 4.09
C LEU A 173 -3.71 1.70 4.64
N ALA A 174 -2.95 2.70 5.09
CA ALA A 174 -3.51 3.98 5.52
C ALA A 174 -4.31 4.66 4.40
N ALA A 175 -3.76 4.74 3.18
CA ALA A 175 -4.46 5.29 2.01
C ALA A 175 -5.77 4.56 1.69
N LEU A 176 -5.77 3.22 1.73
CA LEU A 176 -6.97 2.43 1.47
C LEU A 176 -8.01 2.58 2.60
N MET A 177 -7.59 2.75 3.85
CA MET A 177 -8.48 2.98 4.99
C MET A 177 -9.09 4.38 4.97
N LEU A 178 -8.31 5.41 4.61
CA LEU A 178 -8.84 6.77 4.36
C LEU A 178 -9.94 6.71 3.29
N ARG A 179 -9.67 6.02 2.17
CA ARG A 179 -10.67 5.81 1.11
C ARG A 179 -11.87 5.00 1.59
N ALA A 180 -11.68 3.97 2.42
CA ALA A 180 -12.78 3.21 3.00
C ALA A 180 -13.67 4.07 3.91
N CYS A 181 -13.09 5.05 4.60
CA CYS A 181 -13.79 6.09 5.35
C CYS A 181 -14.43 7.17 4.46
N GLY A 182 -14.26 7.10 3.14
CA GLY A 182 -14.81 8.05 2.18
C GLY A 182 -14.09 9.39 2.16
N PHE A 183 -12.82 9.45 2.57
CA PHE A 183 -11.98 10.63 2.45
C PHE A 183 -11.59 10.86 0.99
N ASP A 184 -11.73 12.10 0.51
CA ASP A 184 -11.43 12.51 -0.87
C ASP A 184 -10.39 13.64 -0.99
N GLY A 185 -9.83 14.09 0.14
CA GLY A 185 -8.85 15.17 0.18
C GLY A 185 -9.42 16.56 0.49
N ARG A 186 -10.74 16.71 0.70
CA ARG A 186 -11.39 18.04 0.79
C ARG A 186 -11.90 18.42 2.18
N GLU A 187 -11.66 17.58 3.18
CA GLU A 187 -12.17 17.76 4.54
C GLU A 187 -11.05 17.57 5.57
N PRO A 188 -11.15 18.16 6.78
CA PRO A 188 -10.13 17.98 7.79
C PRO A 188 -10.04 16.52 8.28
N VAL A 189 -8.84 16.09 8.65
CA VAL A 189 -8.61 14.80 9.31
C VAL A 189 -7.98 15.01 10.67
N VAL A 190 -8.49 14.30 11.68
CA VAL A 190 -7.95 14.26 13.04
C VAL A 190 -7.49 12.85 13.38
N ASP A 191 -6.23 12.69 13.77
CA ASP A 191 -5.70 11.47 14.36
C ASP A 191 -5.21 11.75 15.80
N PRO A 192 -5.99 11.39 16.83
CA PRO A 192 -5.66 11.73 18.21
C PRO A 192 -4.62 10.79 18.86
N MET A 193 -4.12 9.81 18.12
CA MET A 193 -3.02 8.91 18.54
C MET A 193 -2.12 8.64 17.33
N CYS A 194 -1.61 9.71 16.73
CA CYS A 194 -1.06 9.70 15.37
C CYS A 194 0.27 8.94 15.24
N GLY A 195 0.98 8.67 16.34
CA GLY A 195 2.30 8.07 16.28
C GLY A 195 3.22 8.88 15.36
N SER A 196 3.81 8.23 14.36
CA SER A 196 4.66 8.87 13.34
C SER A 196 3.90 9.58 12.22
N GLY A 197 2.57 9.74 12.34
CA GLY A 197 1.73 10.58 11.48
C GLY A 197 1.21 9.95 10.18
N THR A 198 1.36 8.64 9.94
CA THR A 198 1.18 8.11 8.57
C THR A 198 -0.23 8.27 7.98
N PHE A 199 -1.31 8.29 8.78
CA PHE A 199 -2.64 8.65 8.26
C PHE A 199 -2.69 10.09 7.77
N LEU A 200 -2.15 11.03 8.55
CA LEU A 200 -2.20 12.45 8.21
C LEU A 200 -1.28 12.79 7.05
N LEU A 201 -0.12 12.11 6.93
CA LEU A 201 0.78 12.27 5.79
C LEU A 201 0.10 11.80 4.50
N GLU A 202 -0.50 10.61 4.48
CA GLU A 202 -1.23 10.15 3.28
C GLU A 202 -2.46 11.04 2.98
N ALA A 203 -3.16 11.54 4.00
CA ALA A 203 -4.27 12.47 3.83
C ALA A 203 -3.82 13.80 3.21
N ALA A 204 -2.72 14.37 3.70
CA ALA A 204 -2.14 15.61 3.19
C ALA A 204 -1.65 15.47 1.76
N GLU A 205 -0.98 14.36 1.43
CA GLU A 205 -0.58 14.11 0.05
C GLU A 205 -1.76 13.91 -0.91
N ILE A 206 -2.83 13.26 -0.46
CA ILE A 206 -4.07 13.12 -1.24
C ILE A 206 -4.67 14.50 -1.53
N ALA A 207 -4.78 15.35 -0.51
CA ALA A 207 -5.31 16.70 -0.67
C ALA A 207 -4.44 17.56 -1.60
N ALA A 208 -3.11 17.46 -1.49
CA ALA A 208 -2.16 18.20 -2.30
C ALA A 208 -1.93 17.60 -3.70
N ASP A 209 -2.64 16.54 -4.08
CA ASP A 209 -2.47 15.80 -5.35
C ASP A 209 -1.01 15.39 -5.67
N LEU A 210 -0.25 15.04 -4.63
CA LEU A 210 1.15 14.62 -4.78
C LEU A 210 1.25 13.15 -5.18
N GLN A 211 2.06 12.81 -6.18
CA GLN A 211 2.26 11.40 -6.55
C GLN A 211 2.94 10.62 -5.40
N PRO A 212 2.38 9.48 -4.94
CA PRO A 212 3.01 8.67 -3.89
C PRO A 212 4.37 8.09 -4.29
N GLY A 213 4.63 7.98 -5.59
CA GLY A 213 5.87 7.45 -6.15
C GLY A 213 6.97 8.49 -6.43
N ARG A 214 6.77 9.77 -6.12
CA ARG A 214 7.63 10.88 -6.57
C ARG A 214 9.08 10.85 -6.05
N ASP A 215 9.29 10.31 -4.85
CA ASP A 215 10.59 10.37 -4.15
C ASP A 215 11.33 9.03 -4.13
N ARG A 216 10.99 8.11 -5.05
CA ARG A 216 11.55 6.76 -5.08
C ARG A 216 11.91 6.31 -6.49
N ARG A 217 12.77 5.30 -6.56
CA ARG A 217 13.04 4.52 -7.78
C ARG A 217 12.16 3.28 -7.87
N PHE A 218 12.08 2.75 -9.08
CA PHE A 218 11.33 1.54 -9.40
C PHE A 218 12.16 0.55 -10.21
N ALA A 219 11.89 -0.74 -10.03
CA ALA A 219 12.58 -1.81 -10.75
C ALA A 219 12.38 -1.75 -12.27
N PHE A 220 11.26 -1.20 -12.76
CA PHE A 220 11.05 -1.07 -14.20
C PHE A 220 12.13 -0.23 -14.89
N GLN A 221 12.82 0.66 -14.15
CA GLN A 221 13.87 1.51 -14.71
C GLN A 221 15.11 0.72 -15.17
N SER A 222 15.22 -0.55 -14.76
CA SER A 222 16.27 -1.48 -15.15
C SER A 222 15.82 -2.47 -16.23
N LEU A 223 14.63 -2.28 -16.81
CA LEU A 223 14.07 -3.14 -17.86
C LEU A 223 14.36 -2.59 -19.26
N ALA A 224 14.45 -3.47 -20.25
CA ALA A 224 14.65 -3.11 -21.66
C ALA A 224 13.50 -2.26 -22.24
N THR A 225 12.36 -2.23 -21.55
CA THR A 225 11.17 -1.51 -21.97
C THR A 225 11.13 -0.07 -21.50
N PHE A 226 12.02 0.33 -20.58
CA PHE A 226 12.00 1.65 -19.96
C PHE A 226 12.43 2.76 -20.92
N ASP A 227 11.56 3.76 -21.05
CA ASP A 227 11.86 5.02 -21.76
C ASP A 227 11.93 6.16 -20.72
N PRO A 228 13.13 6.71 -20.44
CA PRO A 228 13.29 7.76 -19.45
C PRO A 228 12.63 9.09 -19.85
N ASP A 229 12.60 9.41 -21.15
CA ASP A 229 12.01 10.65 -21.65
C ASP A 229 10.49 10.60 -21.53
N GLN A 230 9.89 9.48 -21.94
CA GLN A 230 8.45 9.26 -21.75
C GLN A 230 8.09 9.23 -20.27
N PHE A 231 8.87 8.57 -19.42
CA PHE A 231 8.61 8.53 -17.98
C PHE A 231 8.66 9.91 -17.33
N ALA A 232 9.60 10.76 -17.73
CA ALA A 232 9.70 12.13 -17.21
C ALA A 232 8.41 12.93 -17.47
N THR A 233 7.68 12.65 -18.55
CA THR A 233 6.38 13.30 -18.83
C THR A 233 5.25 12.89 -17.88
N LEU A 234 5.39 11.75 -17.18
CA LEU A 234 4.41 11.23 -16.23
C LEU A 234 4.57 11.80 -14.82
N VAL A 235 5.75 12.38 -14.51
CA VAL A 235 6.05 12.96 -13.21
C VAL A 235 5.41 14.35 -13.12
N ARG A 236 4.51 14.54 -12.16
CA ARG A 236 3.85 15.83 -11.91
C ARG A 236 4.72 16.70 -11.01
N ALA A 237 4.92 17.96 -11.41
CA ALA A 237 5.75 18.92 -10.69
C ALA A 237 5.15 19.44 -9.36
N GLY A 238 4.03 18.88 -8.88
CA GLY A 238 3.44 19.25 -7.58
C GLY A 238 3.10 20.74 -7.44
N SER A 239 2.55 21.37 -8.49
CA SER A 239 2.29 22.82 -8.54
C SER A 239 0.81 23.19 -8.34
N GLY A 240 0.03 22.31 -7.73
CA GLY A 240 -1.37 22.60 -7.41
C GLY A 240 -1.50 23.71 -6.37
N PRO A 241 -2.64 24.40 -6.30
CA PRO A 241 -2.92 25.31 -5.19
C PRO A 241 -2.83 24.54 -3.86
N ILE A 242 -2.28 25.18 -2.83
CA ILE A 242 -2.27 24.62 -1.48
C ILE A 242 -3.74 24.42 -1.06
N PRO A 243 -4.14 23.19 -0.68
CA PRO A 243 -5.50 22.93 -0.24
C PRO A 243 -5.84 23.74 1.01
N ASP A 244 -7.04 24.32 1.04
CA ASP A 244 -7.60 25.00 2.23
C ASP A 244 -8.21 23.97 3.20
N VAL A 245 -7.37 23.05 3.68
CA VAL A 245 -7.72 21.97 4.60
C VAL A 245 -6.53 21.66 5.50
N ALA A 246 -6.82 21.39 6.77
CA ALA A 246 -5.82 21.11 7.79
C ALA A 246 -5.94 19.69 8.35
N PHE A 247 -4.79 19.09 8.66
CA PHE A 247 -4.67 17.74 9.20
C PHE A 247 -4.07 17.77 10.61
N HIS A 248 -4.82 17.33 11.62
CA HIS A 248 -4.46 17.51 13.02
C HIS A 248 -4.07 16.18 13.69
N GLY A 249 -2.82 16.11 14.16
CA GLY A 249 -2.26 14.93 14.80
C GLY A 249 -1.90 15.17 16.25
N TYR A 250 -2.33 14.26 17.11
CA TYR A 250 -2.00 14.30 18.52
C TYR A 250 -1.44 12.96 18.98
N ASP A 251 -0.50 13.02 19.92
CA ASP A 251 0.02 11.85 20.61
C ASP A 251 0.54 12.28 21.97
N ARG A 252 0.46 11.39 22.96
CA ARG A 252 1.03 11.60 24.29
C ARG A 252 2.56 11.46 24.30
N ASP A 253 3.13 10.77 23.31
CA ASP A 253 4.56 10.58 23.18
C ASP A 253 5.19 11.73 22.38
N ARG A 254 5.98 12.57 23.05
CA ARG A 254 6.71 13.67 22.41
C ARG A 254 7.61 13.18 21.27
N GLY A 255 8.27 12.03 21.42
CA GLY A 255 9.13 11.47 20.39
C GLY A 255 8.35 11.04 19.15
N ALA A 256 7.10 10.58 19.33
CA ALA A 256 6.22 10.28 18.20
C ALA A 256 5.86 11.55 17.41
N ILE A 257 5.53 12.64 18.11
CA ILE A 257 5.25 13.95 17.51
C ILE A 257 6.46 14.52 16.76
N GLU A 258 7.66 14.40 17.33
CA GLU A 258 8.90 14.81 16.66
C GLU A 258 9.13 14.02 15.37
N ASN A 259 8.89 12.70 15.40
CA ASN A 259 8.96 11.84 14.22
C ASN A 259 7.91 12.23 13.16
N ALA A 260 6.66 12.52 13.57
CA ALA A 260 5.60 12.93 12.66
C ALA A 260 5.94 14.25 11.94
N ARG A 261 6.43 15.25 12.69
CA ARG A 261 6.91 16.52 12.12
C ARG A 261 8.10 16.34 11.18
N ALA A 262 9.04 15.45 11.51
CA ALA A 262 10.17 15.14 10.63
C ALA A 262 9.72 14.49 9.32
N ASN A 263 8.78 13.55 9.39
CA ASN A 263 8.22 12.92 8.21
C ASN A 263 7.40 13.90 7.35
N ALA A 264 6.64 14.80 7.96
CA ALA A 264 5.87 15.82 7.23
C ALA A 264 6.77 16.75 6.43
N ARG A 265 7.87 17.22 7.03
CA ARG A 265 8.90 18.00 6.31
C ARG A 265 9.53 17.21 5.17
N ALA A 266 9.89 15.94 5.43
CA ALA A 266 10.51 15.12 4.40
C ALA A 266 9.56 14.86 3.22
N ALA A 267 8.25 14.75 3.49
CA ALA A 267 7.21 14.61 2.47
C ALA A 267 6.76 15.93 1.82
N SER A 268 7.27 17.09 2.29
CA SER A 268 6.87 18.44 1.87
C SER A 268 5.37 18.74 2.07
N VAL A 269 4.83 18.32 3.22
CA VAL A 269 3.41 18.53 3.61
C VAL A 269 3.27 19.12 5.01
N GLU A 270 4.35 19.64 5.60
CA GLU A 270 4.36 20.23 6.93
C GLU A 270 3.38 21.38 7.11
N ASP A 271 3.17 22.18 6.06
CA ASP A 271 2.29 23.35 6.10
C ASP A 271 0.81 22.95 6.18
N LEU A 272 0.47 21.71 5.81
CA LEU A 272 -0.87 21.15 5.91
C LEU A 272 -1.12 20.41 7.25
N CYS A 273 -0.05 20.12 8.00
CA CYS A 273 -0.11 19.21 9.14
C CYS A 273 0.19 19.92 10.48
N HIS A 274 -0.77 19.88 11.40
CA HIS A 274 -0.61 20.40 12.75
C HIS A 274 -0.43 19.25 13.75
N PHE A 275 0.77 19.11 14.29
CA PHE A 275 1.08 18.09 15.29
C PHE A 275 1.28 18.70 16.68
N ALA A 276 0.61 18.14 17.70
CA ALA A 276 0.76 18.56 19.09
C ALA A 276 0.91 17.38 20.06
N CYS A 277 1.76 17.55 21.07
CA CYS A 277 1.93 16.56 22.14
C CYS A 277 0.81 16.75 23.16
N GLN A 278 -0.22 15.91 23.08
CA GLN A 278 -1.46 16.06 23.85
C GLN A 278 -2.12 14.70 24.08
N PRO A 279 -2.66 14.42 25.28
CA PRO A 279 -3.46 13.22 25.50
C PRO A 279 -4.85 13.34 24.87
N VAL A 280 -5.41 12.21 24.44
CA VAL A 280 -6.77 12.14 23.87
C VAL A 280 -7.86 12.72 24.79
N SER A 281 -7.64 12.74 26.12
CA SER A 281 -8.57 13.31 27.09
C SER A 281 -8.78 14.82 26.96
N GLU A 282 -7.84 15.52 26.32
CA GLU A 282 -7.89 16.97 26.12
C GLU A 282 -8.23 17.34 24.68
N LEU A 283 -8.56 16.36 23.84
CA LEU A 283 -8.84 16.57 22.41
C LEU A 283 -10.07 17.47 22.22
N THR A 284 -9.90 18.52 21.41
CA THR A 284 -10.97 19.39 20.94
C THR A 284 -11.10 19.28 19.42
N ALA A 285 -12.33 19.36 18.90
CA ALA A 285 -12.52 19.43 17.45
C ALA A 285 -11.92 20.74 16.91
N PRO A 286 -11.27 20.71 15.73
CA PRO A 286 -10.83 21.93 15.08
C PRO A 286 -12.05 22.77 14.66
N GLU A 287 -11.86 24.09 14.58
CA GLU A 287 -12.87 24.98 14.02
C GLU A 287 -13.14 24.66 12.54
N GLY A 288 -14.38 24.85 12.09
CA GLY A 288 -14.77 24.67 10.69
C GLY A 288 -15.69 23.47 10.45
N PRO A 289 -15.72 22.93 9.21
CA PRO A 289 -16.63 21.86 8.85
C PRO A 289 -16.27 20.54 9.55
N THR A 290 -17.25 19.64 9.64
CA THR A 290 -16.98 18.27 10.06
C THR A 290 -16.07 17.57 9.05
N GLY A 291 -15.35 16.55 9.53
CA GLY A 291 -14.46 15.76 8.69
C GLY A 291 -14.33 14.33 9.19
N LEU A 292 -13.11 13.81 9.16
CA LEU A 292 -12.79 12.45 9.52
C LEU A 292 -11.90 12.39 10.78
N VAL A 293 -12.33 11.66 11.80
CA VAL A 293 -11.44 11.14 12.84
C VAL A 293 -10.98 9.75 12.41
N ILE A 294 -9.67 9.54 12.21
CA ILE A 294 -9.11 8.23 11.87
C ILE A 294 -7.88 7.93 12.69
N LEU A 295 -7.80 6.73 13.26
CA LEU A 295 -6.74 6.39 14.19
C LEU A 295 -6.47 4.89 14.29
N ASN A 296 -5.23 4.59 14.68
CA ASN A 296 -4.75 3.23 14.97
C ASN A 296 -4.25 3.18 16.42
N PRO A 297 -5.15 3.12 17.41
CA PRO A 297 -4.77 3.13 18.82
C PRO A 297 -3.95 1.89 19.17
N PRO A 298 -3.31 1.88 20.34
CA PRO A 298 -2.66 0.68 20.84
C PRO A 298 -3.65 -0.48 21.06
N TYR A 299 -3.27 -1.68 20.64
CA TYR A 299 -4.02 -2.92 20.87
C TYR A 299 -3.10 -4.13 21.10
N GLY A 300 -3.69 -5.24 21.55
CA GLY A 300 -3.00 -6.49 21.84
C GLY A 300 -2.17 -6.44 23.14
N THR A 301 -1.26 -7.40 23.31
CA THR A 301 -0.37 -7.50 24.50
C THR A 301 0.70 -6.40 24.57
N ARG A 302 0.68 -5.44 23.63
CA ARG A 302 1.71 -4.40 23.47
C ARG A 302 1.62 -3.27 24.50
N ILE A 303 0.48 -3.11 25.16
CA ILE A 303 0.35 -2.32 26.38
C ILE A 303 -0.04 -3.31 27.47
N GLY A 304 0.86 -3.53 28.43
CA GLY A 304 0.87 -4.64 29.39
C GLY A 304 -0.32 -4.77 30.34
N ASN A 305 -1.42 -4.04 30.14
CA ASN A 305 -2.63 -4.18 30.93
C ASN A 305 -3.89 -3.96 30.07
N LYS A 306 -4.68 -5.01 29.87
CA LYS A 306 -5.98 -4.96 29.17
C LYS A 306 -6.90 -3.88 29.75
N GLY A 307 -6.96 -3.73 31.06
CA GLY A 307 -7.83 -2.73 31.72
C GLY A 307 -7.49 -1.29 31.31
N GLN A 308 -6.20 -0.97 31.13
CA GLN A 308 -5.79 0.36 30.65
C GLN A 308 -6.22 0.60 29.20
N LEU A 309 -6.23 -0.44 28.35
CA LEU A 309 -6.74 -0.33 26.99
C LEU A 309 -8.24 -0.07 26.97
N TYR A 310 -9.05 -0.79 27.74
CA TYR A 310 -10.50 -0.51 27.82
C TYR A 310 -10.78 0.90 28.34
N ALA A 311 -10.05 1.37 29.36
CA ALA A 311 -10.19 2.73 29.87
C ALA A 311 -9.81 3.80 28.82
N LEU A 312 -8.77 3.55 28.02
CA LEU A 312 -8.35 4.42 26.92
C LEU A 312 -9.44 4.52 25.85
N TYR A 313 -9.95 3.38 25.37
CA TYR A 313 -11.01 3.35 24.34
C TYR A 313 -12.32 3.97 24.86
N GLY A 314 -12.68 3.74 26.12
CA GLY A 314 -13.83 4.41 26.74
C GLY A 314 -13.65 5.93 26.89
N THR A 315 -12.43 6.39 27.16
CA THR A 315 -12.12 7.83 27.20
C THR A 315 -12.22 8.45 25.82
N LEU A 316 -11.63 7.80 24.80
CA LEU A 316 -11.77 8.19 23.40
C LEU A 316 -13.25 8.34 23.02
N GLY A 317 -14.07 7.33 23.33
CA GLY A 317 -15.51 7.36 23.07
C GLY A 317 -16.22 8.58 23.66
N ARG A 318 -16.00 8.85 24.95
CA ARG A 318 -16.61 10.00 25.64
C ARG A 318 -16.20 11.34 25.03
N VAL A 319 -14.91 11.52 24.74
CA VAL A 319 -14.38 12.78 24.18
C VAL A 319 -14.94 13.04 22.78
N LEU A 320 -14.96 12.00 21.93
CA LEU A 320 -15.52 12.10 20.59
C LEU A 320 -17.02 12.40 20.63
N ALA A 321 -17.78 11.73 21.50
CA ALA A 321 -19.22 11.98 21.66
C ALA A 321 -19.54 13.41 22.12
N SER A 322 -18.68 14.02 22.95
CA SER A 322 -18.90 15.39 23.43
C SER A 322 -18.50 16.50 22.45
N GLY A 323 -17.55 16.23 21.55
CA GLY A 323 -16.90 17.29 20.76
C GLY A 323 -16.92 17.10 19.25
N PHE A 324 -17.23 15.91 18.74
CA PHE A 324 -17.06 15.54 17.33
C PHE A 324 -18.39 15.11 16.68
N HIS A 325 -19.52 15.66 17.13
CA HIS A 325 -20.82 15.36 16.53
C HIS A 325 -20.83 15.62 15.02
N GLY A 326 -21.35 14.67 14.23
CA GLY A 326 -21.39 14.73 12.77
C GLY A 326 -20.08 14.35 12.06
N TRP A 327 -18.97 14.15 12.79
CA TRP A 327 -17.73 13.64 12.18
C TRP A 327 -17.84 12.16 11.87
N ARG A 328 -17.14 11.72 10.82
CA ARG A 328 -16.95 10.30 10.54
C ARG A 328 -15.82 9.75 11.41
N LEU A 329 -15.94 8.49 11.83
CA LEU A 329 -14.92 7.79 12.61
C LEU A 329 -14.41 6.56 11.87
N GLY A 330 -13.08 6.41 11.76
CA GLY A 330 -12.37 5.20 11.35
C GLY A 330 -11.43 4.71 12.45
N LEU A 331 -11.74 3.58 13.08
CA LEU A 331 -10.99 3.02 14.21
C LEU A 331 -10.35 1.69 13.82
N VAL A 332 -9.02 1.61 13.87
CA VAL A 332 -8.28 0.37 13.58
C VAL A 332 -7.97 -0.38 14.87
N THR A 333 -8.33 -1.66 14.94
CA THR A 333 -7.93 -2.54 16.05
C THR A 333 -7.99 -4.02 15.68
N SER A 334 -7.24 -4.84 16.41
CA SER A 334 -7.33 -6.31 16.35
C SER A 334 -8.41 -6.90 17.27
N ASP A 335 -9.02 -6.09 18.14
CA ASP A 335 -9.93 -6.55 19.19
C ASP A 335 -11.29 -5.84 19.11
N ALA A 336 -12.35 -6.60 18.81
CA ALA A 336 -13.70 -6.08 18.72
C ALA A 336 -14.22 -5.52 20.05
N ALA A 337 -13.81 -6.10 21.18
CA ALA A 337 -14.26 -5.61 22.49
C ALA A 337 -13.66 -4.25 22.82
N LEU A 338 -12.43 -3.96 22.37
CA LEU A 338 -11.86 -2.61 22.46
C LEU A 338 -12.65 -1.62 21.59
N ALA A 339 -13.00 -2.00 20.36
CA ALA A 339 -13.83 -1.15 19.50
C ALA A 339 -15.19 -0.83 20.17
N HIS A 340 -15.87 -1.83 20.74
CA HIS A 340 -17.13 -1.61 21.44
C HIS A 340 -17.00 -0.79 22.73
N ALA A 341 -15.82 -0.76 23.35
CA ALA A 341 -15.57 0.04 24.55
C ALA A 341 -15.67 1.56 24.30
N THR A 342 -15.64 2.02 23.04
CA THR A 342 -15.90 3.43 22.72
C THR A 342 -17.37 3.83 22.91
N GLY A 343 -18.30 2.86 23.04
CA GLY A 343 -19.73 3.11 23.18
C GLY A 343 -20.45 3.48 21.88
N PHE A 344 -19.75 3.49 20.74
CA PHE A 344 -20.36 3.76 19.44
C PHE A 344 -20.94 2.50 18.79
N ASN A 345 -21.99 2.67 18.00
CA ASN A 345 -22.48 1.63 17.10
C ASN A 345 -21.60 1.57 15.85
N LEU A 346 -20.64 0.65 15.83
CA LEU A 346 -19.62 0.53 14.79
C LEU A 346 -19.95 -0.58 13.81
N THR A 347 -19.76 -0.31 12.52
CA THR A 347 -19.69 -1.33 11.47
C THR A 347 -18.23 -1.73 11.26
N SER A 348 -17.94 -3.00 10.90
CA SER A 348 -16.57 -3.45 10.68
C SER A 348 -16.35 -3.88 9.24
N GLY A 349 -15.22 -3.46 8.67
CA GLY A 349 -14.72 -3.96 7.39
C GLY A 349 -14.13 -5.38 7.46
N PRO A 350 -13.48 -5.83 6.38
CA PRO A 350 -12.84 -7.14 6.32
C PRO A 350 -11.65 -7.24 7.28
N VAL A 351 -11.21 -8.48 7.55
CA VAL A 351 -9.98 -8.74 8.30
C VAL A 351 -8.77 -8.49 7.41
N ILE A 352 -7.87 -7.62 7.85
CA ILE A 352 -6.69 -7.17 7.11
C ILE A 352 -5.43 -7.60 7.86
N ASP A 353 -4.41 -8.04 7.11
CA ASP A 353 -3.08 -8.30 7.68
C ASP A 353 -2.26 -7.02 7.76
N ASN A 354 -1.92 -6.61 8.98
CA ASN A 354 -1.01 -5.51 9.27
C ASN A 354 0.28 -6.04 9.90
N GLY A 355 1.20 -6.53 9.06
CA GLY A 355 2.50 -7.02 9.52
C GLY A 355 2.40 -8.27 10.40
N GLY A 356 1.51 -9.21 10.04
CA GLY A 356 1.24 -10.43 10.79
C GLY A 356 0.15 -10.30 11.87
N ILE A 357 -0.31 -9.08 12.16
CA ILE A 357 -1.46 -8.88 13.06
C ILE A 357 -2.72 -8.70 12.23
N LYS A 358 -3.75 -9.48 12.54
CA LYS A 358 -5.08 -9.35 11.95
C LYS A 358 -5.82 -8.19 12.61
N VAL A 359 -6.16 -7.17 11.82
CA VAL A 359 -6.91 -5.99 12.25
C VAL A 359 -8.18 -5.82 11.43
N LYS A 360 -9.11 -5.00 11.92
CA LYS A 360 -10.26 -4.51 11.16
C LYS A 360 -10.31 -2.99 11.27
N LEU A 361 -10.88 -2.36 10.23
CA LEU A 361 -11.34 -0.98 10.29
C LEU A 361 -12.78 -0.97 10.77
N TYR A 362 -13.06 -0.26 11.85
CA TYR A 362 -14.38 -0.02 12.39
C TYR A 362 -14.83 1.40 12.04
N GLN A 363 -16.09 1.56 11.64
CA GLN A 363 -16.59 2.80 11.06
C GLN A 363 -17.96 3.18 11.59
N THR A 364 -18.18 4.48 11.79
CA THR A 364 -19.49 5.06 12.09
C THR A 364 -19.50 6.56 11.80
N THR A 365 -20.67 7.19 11.89
CA THR A 365 -20.79 8.64 12.05
C THR A 365 -21.05 8.92 13.53
N ILE A 366 -20.30 9.85 14.11
CA ILE A 366 -20.45 10.23 15.52
C ILE A 366 -21.77 10.98 15.67
N GLY A 367 -22.68 10.38 16.44
CA GLY A 367 -24.06 10.85 16.64
C GLY A 367 -24.25 11.80 17.80
#